data_AF-A0A2L0EUF9-F1
#
_entry.id   AF-A0A2L0EUF9-F1
#
_cell.length_a   1.000
_cell.length_b   1.000
_cell.length_c   1.000
_cell.angle_alpha   90.00
_cell.angle_beta   90.00
_cell.angle_gamma   90.00
#
_symmetry.space_group_name_H-M   'P 1'
#
loop_
_entity.id
_entity.type
_entity.pdbx_description
1 polymer ?
#
loop_
_entity_poly.entity_id
_entity_poly.type
_entity_poly.pdbx_seq_one_letter_code
_entity_poly.pdbx_strand_id
1 'polypeptide(L)'
;MRYLNGVYVLGVFALTGAAAAAGCGSDDAGATSSNPSGTGGGGGGDCELTNPVCTAVASDCIAVHDNKGATKFGLRMAQLTITKPDVLASGFVASLVAEGLTMNLPQCYLNGTGTFSWLLEFDTETGKLRTGGALPTDDPRAGYCFANMTVGEFEIAPTELDAPLTDGAWSGEAESLNVPIFLDADAEPIVLPLHQVRLSDATVSADNNCIGRRNVLDRTTLCAPDEEHPAFTNGGKLSAFVTLEEVDKVILPSVEQSLCVVLSGNIGEYGTGEMPNTCKRDENGQIVLKGDWCSATNAPATEDCADAYALAADYAASGVEITGLCAQ
;
A
#
# COMPACT_ATOMS: atom_id res chain seq x y z
N MET A 1 -32.72 -7.93 47.58
CA MET A 1 -31.92 -9.18 47.66
C MET A 1 -30.69 -8.96 46.81
N ARG A 2 -29.50 -9.07 47.43
CA ARG A 2 -28.18 -8.90 46.82
C ARG A 2 -27.67 -10.27 46.36
N TYR A 3 -27.20 -10.40 45.13
CA TYR A 3 -26.26 -11.44 44.68
C TYR A 3 -25.43 -10.81 43.55
N LEU A 4 -24.18 -10.38 43.81
CA LEU A 4 -22.91 -11.13 43.91
C LEU A 4 -22.16 -11.15 42.57
N ASN A 5 -21.11 -10.33 42.53
CA ASN A 5 -20.07 -10.24 41.51
C ASN A 5 -19.30 -11.57 41.39
N GLY A 6 -19.02 -11.99 40.15
CA GLY A 6 -18.12 -13.08 39.84
C GLY A 6 -16.97 -12.59 38.95
N VAL A 7 -15.80 -12.41 39.57
CA VAL A 7 -14.50 -12.17 38.93
C VAL A 7 -14.00 -13.51 38.36
N TYR A 8 -13.60 -13.56 37.09
CA TYR A 8 -12.84 -14.70 36.55
C TYR A 8 -11.41 -14.29 36.19
N VAL A 9 -10.51 -15.16 36.63
CA VAL A 9 -9.05 -15.02 36.74
C VAL A 9 -8.37 -15.57 35.48
N LEU A 10 -7.28 -14.92 35.08
CA LEU A 10 -6.29 -15.31 34.07
C LEU A 10 -5.74 -16.73 34.28
N GLY A 11 -5.69 -17.53 33.21
CA GLY A 11 -4.99 -18.81 33.17
C GLY A 11 -3.96 -18.84 32.03
N VAL A 12 -2.69 -18.67 32.39
CA VAL A 12 -1.51 -18.91 31.54
C VAL A 12 -1.23 -20.42 31.52
N PHE A 13 -1.15 -21.03 30.35
CA PHE A 13 -0.60 -22.38 30.18
C PHE A 13 0.57 -22.36 29.20
N ALA A 14 1.77 -22.59 29.74
CA ALA A 14 2.95 -22.98 29.00
C ALA A 14 2.98 -24.52 28.93
N LEU A 15 3.17 -25.08 27.73
CA LEU A 15 3.37 -26.51 27.50
C LEU A 15 4.64 -26.72 26.67
N THR A 16 5.74 -26.96 27.37
CA THR A 16 6.94 -27.63 26.88
C THR A 16 6.70 -29.13 26.82
N GLY A 17 6.94 -29.75 25.67
CA GLY A 17 6.91 -31.21 25.50
C GLY A 17 7.94 -31.67 24.47
N ALA A 18 9.09 -32.11 24.95
CA ALA A 18 10.07 -32.89 24.19
C ALA A 18 9.72 -34.38 24.29
N ALA A 19 9.71 -35.08 23.16
CA ALA A 19 9.70 -36.54 23.14
C ALA A 19 10.67 -37.03 22.05
N ALA A 20 11.71 -37.72 22.50
CA ALA A 20 12.64 -38.48 21.69
C ALA A 20 12.00 -39.83 21.29
N ALA A 21 12.20 -40.25 20.05
CA ALA A 21 11.98 -41.62 19.61
C ALA A 21 13.17 -42.11 18.78
N ALA A 22 13.91 -43.06 19.36
CA ALA A 22 14.67 -44.10 18.64
C ALA A 22 13.65 -45.11 18.08
N GLY A 23 13.84 -45.89 17.01
CA GLY A 23 14.97 -46.21 16.13
C GLY A 23 14.52 -47.32 15.16
N CYS A 24 15.49 -47.99 14.51
CA CYS A 24 15.39 -49.04 13.47
C CYS A 24 15.21 -48.49 12.03
N GLY A 25 16.09 -48.68 11.04
CA GLY A 25 17.19 -49.64 10.87
C GLY A 25 16.88 -50.55 9.67
N SER A 26 17.42 -50.23 8.49
CA SER A 26 17.62 -51.15 7.36
C SER A 26 18.68 -50.58 6.41
N ASP A 27 19.74 -51.36 6.24
CA ASP A 27 20.83 -51.15 5.28
C ASP A 27 20.35 -51.45 3.86
N ASP A 28 20.65 -50.56 2.90
CA ASP A 28 20.71 -50.95 1.50
C ASP A 28 21.83 -50.21 0.76
N ALA A 29 22.52 -51.00 -0.06
CA ALA A 29 23.84 -50.74 -0.59
C ALA A 29 23.82 -49.82 -1.83
N GLY A 30 24.86 -49.00 -1.93
CA GLY A 30 25.53 -48.74 -3.21
C GLY A 30 24.92 -47.70 -4.14
N ALA A 31 25.32 -46.45 -3.97
CA ALA A 31 25.66 -45.58 -5.10
C ALA A 31 26.65 -44.51 -4.64
N THR A 32 27.89 -44.65 -5.08
CA THR A 32 28.92 -43.61 -5.03
C THR A 32 28.48 -42.40 -5.84
N SER A 33 27.87 -41.42 -5.16
CA SER A 33 27.73 -40.04 -5.65
C SER A 33 28.88 -39.24 -5.08
N SER A 34 29.92 -39.05 -5.88
CA SER A 34 31.00 -38.10 -5.64
C SER A 34 30.42 -36.71 -5.47
N ASN A 35 30.34 -36.20 -4.23
CA ASN A 35 30.16 -34.78 -3.95
C ASN A 35 31.40 -34.05 -4.48
N PRO A 36 31.32 -33.20 -5.51
CA PRO A 36 32.29 -32.13 -5.61
C PRO A 36 32.01 -31.20 -4.43
N SER A 37 32.97 -31.13 -3.51
CA SER A 37 33.17 -30.00 -2.62
C SER A 37 33.33 -28.75 -3.47
N GLY A 38 32.19 -28.15 -3.82
CA GLY A 38 32.09 -26.86 -4.47
C GLY A 38 32.62 -25.79 -3.53
N THR A 39 33.91 -25.53 -3.65
CA THR A 39 34.54 -24.29 -3.20
C THR A 39 34.01 -23.19 -4.11
N GLY A 40 32.82 -22.67 -3.80
CA GLY A 40 32.18 -21.57 -4.49
C GLY A 40 32.32 -20.31 -3.67
N GLY A 41 33.44 -19.61 -3.83
CA GLY A 41 33.56 -18.21 -3.42
C GLY A 41 32.59 -17.38 -4.25
N GLY A 42 31.37 -17.18 -3.77
CA GLY A 42 30.45 -16.18 -4.30
C GLY A 42 30.77 -14.87 -3.61
N GLY A 43 31.51 -14.00 -4.29
CA GLY A 43 31.87 -12.68 -3.78
C GLY A 43 30.62 -11.98 -3.24
N GLY A 44 30.71 -11.53 -2.00
CA GLY A 44 29.68 -10.70 -1.37
C GLY A 44 29.56 -9.40 -2.15
N GLY A 45 28.76 -9.42 -3.21
CA GLY A 45 28.33 -8.25 -3.94
C GLY A 45 27.50 -7.36 -3.01
N ASP A 46 27.68 -6.06 -3.14
CA ASP A 46 26.77 -5.08 -2.56
C ASP A 46 25.34 -5.34 -3.05
N CYS A 47 24.32 -4.90 -2.31
CA CYS A 47 22.91 -4.85 -2.76
C CYS A 47 22.69 -3.81 -3.89
N GLU A 48 23.69 -3.72 -4.76
CA GLU A 48 23.81 -2.85 -5.91
C GLU A 48 22.96 -3.42 -7.04
N LEU A 49 22.22 -2.53 -7.69
CA LEU A 49 21.41 -2.87 -8.83
C LEU A 49 22.32 -3.06 -10.04
N THR A 50 22.44 -4.30 -10.51
CA THR A 50 23.27 -4.63 -11.69
C THR A 50 22.43 -5.03 -12.90
N ASN A 51 21.16 -5.39 -12.68
CA ASN A 51 20.28 -5.76 -13.77
C ASN A 51 19.93 -4.52 -14.61
N PRO A 52 20.03 -4.60 -15.96
CA PRO A 52 19.71 -3.47 -16.83
C PRO A 52 18.30 -2.90 -16.66
N VAL A 53 17.32 -3.70 -16.24
CA VAL A 53 15.95 -3.21 -15.97
C VAL A 53 15.94 -2.21 -14.81
N CYS A 54 16.81 -2.39 -13.82
CA CYS A 54 16.88 -1.56 -12.62
C CYS A 54 17.76 -0.33 -12.79
N THR A 55 18.57 -0.30 -13.85
CA THR A 55 19.59 0.72 -14.13
C THR A 55 19.41 1.37 -15.50
N ALA A 56 18.28 1.08 -16.17
CA ALA A 56 17.95 1.64 -17.47
C ALA A 56 17.88 3.17 -17.44
N VAL A 57 17.48 3.72 -16.29
CA VAL A 57 17.44 5.15 -16.00
C VAL A 57 18.44 5.43 -14.88
N ALA A 58 19.36 6.36 -15.12
CA ALA A 58 20.31 6.79 -14.11
C ALA A 58 19.63 7.75 -13.12
N SER A 59 19.08 7.20 -12.03
CA SER A 59 18.33 7.96 -11.03
C SER A 59 18.54 7.43 -9.60
N ASP A 60 18.13 8.22 -8.60
CA ASP A 60 18.24 7.88 -7.17
C ASP A 60 17.18 6.86 -6.70
N CYS A 61 16.19 6.58 -7.53
CA CYS A 61 15.15 5.57 -7.33
C CYS A 61 15.13 4.58 -8.51
N ILE A 62 14.25 3.59 -8.44
CA ILE A 62 14.06 2.60 -9.51
C ILE A 62 13.03 3.14 -10.50
N ALA A 63 13.49 3.98 -11.43
CA ALA A 63 12.69 4.52 -12.53
C ALA A 63 12.77 3.61 -13.76
N VAL A 64 11.63 3.36 -14.41
CA VAL A 64 11.52 2.51 -15.61
C VAL A 64 11.28 3.33 -16.88
N HIS A 65 11.14 4.64 -16.73
CA HIS A 65 11.06 5.63 -17.80
C HIS A 65 11.88 6.87 -17.40
N ASP A 66 12.61 7.47 -18.35
CA ASP A 66 13.45 8.65 -18.11
C ASP A 66 12.69 9.93 -18.44
N ASN A 67 12.29 10.66 -17.40
CA ASN A 67 11.57 11.93 -17.48
C ASN A 67 12.48 13.16 -17.59
N LYS A 68 13.81 12.98 -17.69
CA LYS A 68 14.76 14.08 -17.62
C LYS A 68 14.50 15.16 -18.67
N GLY A 69 14.22 16.37 -18.20
CA GLY A 69 13.98 17.54 -19.06
C GLY A 69 12.59 17.58 -19.70
N ALA A 70 11.69 16.63 -19.40
CA ALA A 70 10.32 16.67 -19.88
C ALA A 70 9.51 17.74 -19.14
N THR A 71 8.68 18.50 -19.88
CA THR A 71 7.76 19.48 -19.29
C THR A 71 6.48 18.83 -18.77
N LYS A 72 6.16 17.65 -19.30
CA LYS A 72 5.10 16.77 -18.82
C LYS A 72 5.68 15.39 -18.53
N PHE A 73 5.52 14.89 -17.31
CA PHE A 73 6.17 13.67 -16.86
C PHE A 73 5.34 12.86 -15.88
N GLY A 74 5.56 11.54 -15.87
CA GLY A 74 4.78 10.60 -15.07
C GLY A 74 5.59 9.94 -13.96
N LEU A 75 5.01 9.85 -12.77
CA LEU A 75 5.50 9.03 -11.67
C LEU A 75 4.41 8.04 -11.23
N ARG A 76 4.82 6.88 -10.73
CA ARG A 76 3.98 5.91 -10.03
C ARG A 76 4.44 5.84 -8.58
N MET A 77 3.50 5.87 -7.63
CA MET A 77 3.84 5.60 -6.23
C MET A 77 4.49 4.21 -6.10
N ALA A 78 5.71 4.18 -5.58
CA ALA A 78 6.52 2.99 -5.40
C ALA A 78 6.42 2.44 -3.98
N GLN A 79 6.07 3.30 -3.02
CA GLN A 79 5.87 2.96 -1.62
C GLN A 79 4.83 3.91 -1.01
N LEU A 80 3.98 3.38 -0.14
CA LEU A 80 3.05 4.14 0.71
C LEU A 80 3.10 3.55 2.11
N THR A 81 3.60 4.31 3.07
CA THR A 81 3.69 3.94 4.47
C THR A 81 2.52 4.57 5.20
N ILE A 82 1.46 3.80 5.44
CA ILE A 82 0.30 4.27 6.19
C ILE A 82 0.70 4.50 7.64
N THR A 83 0.41 5.69 8.17
CA THR A 83 0.66 6.07 9.56
C THR A 83 -0.63 6.27 10.34
N LYS A 84 -1.77 6.47 9.65
CA LYS A 84 -3.11 6.49 10.26
C LYS A 84 -4.18 5.90 9.34
N PRO A 85 -5.23 5.27 9.93
CA PRO A 85 -5.35 4.95 11.36
C PRO A 85 -4.43 3.79 11.76
N ASP A 86 -4.13 3.62 13.06
CA ASP A 86 -3.17 2.62 13.57
C ASP A 86 -3.46 1.18 13.09
N VAL A 87 -4.75 0.87 12.93
CA VAL A 87 -5.23 -0.42 12.41
C VAL A 87 -4.83 -0.69 10.95
N LEU A 88 -4.64 0.37 10.15
CA LEU A 88 -4.14 0.28 8.77
C LEU A 88 -2.63 0.51 8.67
N ALA A 89 -2.00 1.05 9.71
CA ALA A 89 -0.56 1.25 9.76
C ALA A 89 0.22 -0.07 9.95
N SER A 90 -0.46 -1.15 10.32
CA SER A 90 0.15 -2.47 10.53
C SER A 90 -0.79 -3.62 10.15
N GLY A 91 -0.25 -4.84 10.13
CA GLY A 91 -1.03 -6.05 9.88
C GLY A 91 -1.41 -6.27 8.41
N PHE A 92 -2.45 -7.06 8.20
CA PHE A 92 -2.80 -7.60 6.87
C PHE A 92 -3.04 -6.53 5.80
N VAL A 93 -3.78 -5.46 6.13
CA VAL A 93 -4.08 -4.40 5.15
C VAL A 93 -2.84 -3.60 4.78
N ALA A 94 -1.99 -3.26 5.77
CA ALA A 94 -0.73 -2.59 5.52
C ALA A 94 0.16 -3.41 4.58
N SER A 95 0.28 -4.72 4.84
CA SER A 95 1.03 -5.65 3.98
C SER A 95 0.44 -5.74 2.58
N LEU A 96 -0.89 -5.83 2.45
CA LEU A 96 -1.57 -5.92 1.16
C LEU A 96 -1.35 -4.67 0.30
N VAL A 97 -1.45 -3.48 0.92
CA VAL A 97 -1.19 -2.20 0.24
C VAL A 97 0.28 -2.09 -0.17
N ALA A 98 1.20 -2.43 0.73
CA ALA A 98 2.65 -2.37 0.45
C ALA A 98 3.07 -3.34 -0.67
N GLU A 99 2.55 -4.58 -0.64
CA GLU A 99 2.78 -5.59 -1.67
C GLU A 99 2.17 -5.17 -3.01
N GLY A 100 0.93 -4.66 -3.01
CA GLY A 100 0.26 -4.13 -4.19
C GLY A 100 1.01 -2.98 -4.86
N LEU A 101 1.52 -2.03 -4.07
CA LEU A 101 2.23 -0.85 -4.58
C LEU A 101 3.64 -1.17 -5.08
N THR A 102 4.34 -2.06 -4.39
CA THR A 102 5.71 -2.40 -4.78
C THR A 102 5.68 -3.07 -6.15
N MET A 103 6.52 -2.63 -7.09
CA MET A 103 6.57 -3.26 -8.42
C MET A 103 7.05 -4.72 -8.33
N ASN A 104 6.54 -5.57 -9.21
CA ASN A 104 7.05 -6.93 -9.37
C ASN A 104 8.34 -6.93 -10.22
N LEU A 105 9.45 -6.52 -9.61
CA LEU A 105 10.78 -6.52 -10.23
C LEU A 105 11.78 -7.23 -9.29
N PRO A 106 11.71 -8.56 -9.16
CA PRO A 106 12.57 -9.29 -8.21
C PRO A 106 14.06 -9.13 -8.51
N GLN A 107 14.43 -8.95 -9.78
CA GLN A 107 15.79 -8.62 -10.21
C GLN A 107 16.30 -7.26 -9.69
N CYS A 108 15.39 -6.41 -9.20
CA CYS A 108 15.65 -5.11 -8.59
C CYS A 108 15.46 -5.13 -7.06
N TYR A 109 15.30 -6.31 -6.46
CA TYR A 109 14.94 -6.50 -5.06
C TYR A 109 13.58 -5.91 -4.68
N LEU A 110 12.66 -5.83 -5.65
CA LEU A 110 11.27 -5.44 -5.43
C LEU A 110 10.38 -6.67 -5.63
N ASN A 111 9.76 -7.15 -4.56
CA ASN A 111 8.97 -8.39 -4.54
C ASN A 111 7.47 -8.12 -4.34
N GLY A 112 6.96 -6.99 -4.82
CA GLY A 112 5.52 -6.73 -4.78
C GLY A 112 4.79 -7.37 -5.95
N THR A 113 3.47 -7.20 -5.98
CA THR A 113 2.63 -7.65 -7.11
C THR A 113 2.51 -6.58 -8.18
N GLY A 114 2.71 -5.30 -7.83
CA GLY A 114 2.56 -4.16 -8.74
C GLY A 114 1.10 -3.87 -9.16
N THR A 115 0.13 -4.56 -8.56
CA THR A 115 -1.29 -4.50 -8.95
C THR A 115 -1.97 -3.22 -8.47
N PHE A 116 -1.51 -2.63 -7.36
CA PHE A 116 -1.97 -1.30 -6.95
C PHE A 116 -1.05 -0.23 -7.56
N SER A 117 -1.58 0.54 -8.51
CA SER A 117 -0.84 1.62 -9.16
C SER A 117 -1.55 2.95 -8.96
N TRP A 118 -0.91 3.89 -8.25
CA TRP A 118 -1.34 5.29 -8.14
C TRP A 118 -0.37 6.17 -8.93
N LEU A 119 -0.89 6.87 -9.93
CA LEU A 119 -0.13 7.70 -10.84
C LEU A 119 -0.17 9.19 -10.46
N LEU A 120 0.93 9.87 -10.77
CA LEU A 120 1.15 11.31 -10.64
C LEU A 120 1.71 11.83 -11.97
N GLU A 121 0.92 12.56 -12.76
CA GLU A 121 1.35 13.16 -14.02
C GLU A 121 1.46 14.68 -13.88
N PHE A 122 2.69 15.19 -13.83
CA PHE A 122 2.97 16.62 -13.71
C PHE A 122 2.97 17.29 -15.07
N ASP A 123 2.46 18.50 -15.11
CA ASP A 123 2.55 19.43 -16.23
C ASP A 123 3.14 20.76 -15.73
N THR A 124 4.42 20.96 -16.00
CA THR A 124 5.18 22.13 -15.54
C THR A 124 4.81 23.42 -16.27
N GLU A 125 4.18 23.34 -17.43
CA GLU A 125 3.74 24.51 -18.20
C GLU A 125 2.47 25.11 -17.58
N THR A 126 1.56 24.26 -17.12
CA THR A 126 0.30 24.67 -16.49
C THR A 126 0.36 24.72 -14.96
N GLY A 127 1.39 24.13 -14.35
CA GLY A 127 1.50 24.00 -12.90
C GLY A 127 0.45 23.06 -12.31
N LYS A 128 0.02 22.07 -13.10
CA LYS A 128 -1.02 21.11 -12.72
C LYS A 128 -0.42 19.72 -12.50
N LEU A 129 -1.08 18.95 -11.65
CA LEU A 129 -0.88 17.52 -11.47
C LEU A 129 -2.19 16.80 -11.80
N ARG A 130 -2.13 15.78 -12.64
CA ARG A 130 -3.22 14.80 -12.81
C ARG A 130 -2.89 13.55 -12.02
N THR A 131 -3.79 13.11 -11.15
CA THR A 131 -3.56 11.96 -10.27
C THR A 131 -4.77 11.02 -10.19
N GLY A 132 -4.51 9.74 -9.95
CA GLY A 132 -5.54 8.71 -9.85
C GLY A 132 -4.94 7.30 -9.90
N GLY A 133 -5.79 6.29 -9.76
CA GLY A 133 -5.38 4.91 -9.92
C GLY A 133 -5.19 4.50 -11.38
N ALA A 134 -4.51 3.38 -11.60
CA ALA A 134 -4.27 2.76 -12.89
C ALA A 134 -4.58 1.27 -12.85
N LEU A 135 -4.88 0.69 -14.01
CA LEU A 135 -5.01 -0.75 -14.15
C LEU A 135 -3.65 -1.44 -13.91
N PRO A 136 -3.64 -2.70 -13.41
CA PRO A 136 -2.42 -3.50 -13.35
C PRO A 136 -1.77 -3.65 -14.73
N THR A 137 -0.44 -3.73 -14.76
CA THR A 137 0.33 -3.98 -15.99
C THR A 137 1.34 -5.09 -15.74
N ASP A 138 1.47 -6.00 -16.71
CA ASP A 138 2.46 -7.08 -16.65
C ASP A 138 3.89 -6.57 -16.88
N ASP A 139 4.05 -5.51 -17.69
CA ASP A 139 5.35 -4.87 -17.92
C ASP A 139 5.27 -3.38 -17.55
N PRO A 140 5.91 -2.95 -16.44
CA PRO A 140 5.90 -1.55 -16.03
C PRO A 140 6.56 -0.61 -17.07
N ARG A 141 7.34 -1.15 -18.01
CA ARG A 141 7.97 -0.37 -19.09
C ARG A 141 7.03 -0.11 -20.27
N ALA A 142 5.91 -0.81 -20.36
CA ALA A 142 4.88 -0.53 -21.37
C ALA A 142 4.10 0.75 -21.07
N GLY A 143 4.30 1.32 -19.87
CA GLY A 143 3.58 2.47 -19.37
C GLY A 143 2.26 2.11 -18.70
N TYR A 144 1.63 3.13 -18.13
CA TYR A 144 0.39 3.04 -17.38
C TYR A 144 -0.66 3.97 -17.97
N CYS A 145 -1.92 3.62 -17.79
CA CYS A 145 -3.04 4.49 -18.11
C CYS A 145 -3.89 4.69 -16.85
N PHE A 146 -4.48 5.87 -16.69
CA PHE A 146 -5.42 6.13 -15.60
C PHE A 146 -6.68 5.31 -15.79
N ALA A 147 -7.11 4.64 -14.71
CA ALA A 147 -8.40 3.96 -14.66
C ALA A 147 -9.52 5.00 -14.82
N ASN A 148 -10.52 4.65 -15.62
CA ASN A 148 -11.72 5.44 -15.85
C ASN A 148 -12.92 4.51 -15.96
N MET A 149 -13.53 4.19 -14.82
CA MET A 149 -14.58 3.15 -14.70
C MET A 149 -15.49 3.42 -13.51
N THR A 150 -16.56 2.64 -13.40
CA THR A 150 -17.47 2.66 -12.24
C THR A 150 -17.43 1.31 -11.53
N VAL A 151 -17.36 1.34 -10.20
CA VAL A 151 -17.37 0.15 -9.33
C VAL A 151 -18.42 0.37 -8.25
N GLY A 152 -19.52 -0.38 -8.32
CA GLY A 152 -20.70 -0.10 -7.51
C GLY A 152 -21.22 1.33 -7.74
N GLU A 153 -21.19 2.16 -6.70
CA GLU A 153 -21.56 3.58 -6.76
C GLU A 153 -20.35 4.53 -6.93
N PHE A 154 -19.13 4.00 -6.91
CA PHE A 154 -17.92 4.82 -6.97
C PHE A 154 -17.49 5.04 -8.42
N GLU A 155 -17.39 6.31 -8.81
CA GLU A 155 -16.74 6.72 -10.05
C GLU A 155 -15.24 6.82 -9.83
N ILE A 156 -14.49 6.06 -10.61
CA ILE A 156 -13.03 6.05 -10.60
C ILE A 156 -12.57 6.81 -11.85
N ALA A 157 -11.95 7.96 -11.63
CA ALA A 157 -11.37 8.77 -12.69
C ALA A 157 -10.19 9.59 -12.13
N PRO A 158 -9.20 9.96 -12.96
CA PRO A 158 -8.16 10.86 -12.52
C PRO A 158 -8.72 12.25 -12.23
N THR A 159 -8.14 12.92 -11.24
CA THR A 159 -8.45 14.30 -10.87
C THR A 159 -7.27 15.20 -11.18
N GLU A 160 -7.55 16.42 -11.64
CA GLU A 160 -6.55 17.48 -11.82
C GLU A 160 -6.53 18.40 -10.60
N LEU A 161 -5.32 18.77 -10.17
CA LEU A 161 -5.12 19.65 -9.03
C LEU A 161 -3.98 20.64 -9.30
N ASP A 162 -4.02 21.79 -8.63
CA ASP A 162 -2.94 22.77 -8.66
C ASP A 162 -1.72 22.22 -7.91
N ALA A 163 -0.59 22.12 -8.60
CA ALA A 163 0.66 21.59 -8.07
C ALA A 163 1.89 22.28 -8.74
N PRO A 164 2.06 23.60 -8.56
CA PRO A 164 3.21 24.29 -9.12
C PRO A 164 4.50 23.76 -8.51
N LEU A 165 5.47 23.40 -9.35
CA LEU A 165 6.79 22.95 -8.94
C LEU A 165 7.71 24.16 -8.75
N THR A 166 8.29 24.30 -7.56
CA THR A 166 9.32 25.31 -7.25
C THR A 166 10.55 24.60 -6.72
N ASP A 167 11.63 24.57 -7.50
CA ASP A 167 12.86 23.83 -7.17
C ASP A 167 12.59 22.35 -6.79
N GLY A 168 11.65 21.72 -7.50
CA GLY A 168 11.21 20.34 -7.26
C GLY A 168 10.18 20.20 -6.13
N ALA A 169 10.07 21.16 -5.22
CA ALA A 169 9.06 21.14 -4.16
C ALA A 169 7.66 21.42 -4.71
N TRP A 170 6.66 20.69 -4.22
CA TRP A 170 5.26 20.88 -4.56
C TRP A 170 4.30 20.39 -3.47
N SER A 171 3.07 20.83 -3.59
CA SER A 171 1.92 20.32 -2.85
C SER A 171 0.67 20.49 -3.70
N GLY A 172 -0.36 19.72 -3.43
CA GLY A 172 -1.65 19.94 -4.05
C GLY A 172 -2.78 19.20 -3.34
N GLU A 173 -4.00 19.63 -3.62
CA GLU A 173 -5.21 19.25 -2.90
C GLU A 173 -6.33 18.88 -3.86
N ALA A 174 -7.14 17.88 -3.49
CA ALA A 174 -8.33 17.46 -4.21
C ALA A 174 -9.47 17.22 -3.21
N GLU A 175 -10.69 17.62 -3.58
CA GLU A 175 -11.86 17.46 -2.72
C GLU A 175 -12.18 15.98 -2.48
N SER A 176 -12.10 15.17 -3.53
CA SER A 176 -12.35 13.73 -3.49
C SER A 176 -11.46 12.99 -4.48
N LEU A 177 -11.06 11.77 -4.15
CA LEU A 177 -10.36 10.87 -5.05
C LEU A 177 -10.69 9.41 -4.71
N ASN A 178 -11.32 8.70 -5.65
CA ASN A 178 -11.55 7.27 -5.54
C ASN A 178 -10.36 6.51 -6.14
N VAL A 179 -9.59 5.83 -5.30
CA VAL A 179 -8.39 5.10 -5.72
C VAL A 179 -8.68 3.59 -5.76
N PRO A 180 -8.61 2.93 -6.93
CA PRO A 180 -8.72 1.47 -7.01
C PRO A 180 -7.47 0.78 -6.48
N ILE A 181 -7.68 -0.28 -5.72
CA ILE A 181 -6.68 -1.25 -5.28
C ILE A 181 -7.05 -2.58 -5.91
N PHE A 182 -6.32 -2.96 -6.96
CA PHE A 182 -6.47 -4.26 -7.62
C PHE A 182 -5.67 -5.31 -6.85
N LEU A 183 -6.31 -6.44 -6.53
CA LEU A 183 -5.64 -7.59 -5.90
C LEU A 183 -5.05 -8.53 -6.95
N ASP A 184 -5.65 -8.56 -8.13
CA ASP A 184 -5.18 -9.24 -9.33
C ASP A 184 -5.69 -8.47 -10.57
N ALA A 185 -5.23 -8.85 -11.76
CA ALA A 185 -5.51 -8.12 -13.00
C ALA A 185 -6.96 -8.22 -13.48
N ASP A 186 -7.70 -9.26 -13.07
CA ASP A 186 -9.04 -9.59 -13.58
C ASP A 186 -10.15 -9.34 -12.53
N ALA A 187 -9.78 -9.08 -11.27
CA ALA A 187 -10.69 -8.84 -10.17
C ALA A 187 -11.25 -7.42 -10.17
N GLU A 188 -12.46 -7.30 -9.64
CA GLU A 188 -13.04 -6.01 -9.28
C GLU A 188 -12.17 -5.37 -8.17
N PRO A 189 -11.77 -4.10 -8.32
CA PRO A 189 -10.87 -3.47 -7.36
C PRO A 189 -11.61 -3.13 -6.06
N ILE A 190 -10.86 -3.13 -4.98
CA ILE A 190 -11.27 -2.46 -3.74
C ILE A 190 -11.15 -0.96 -3.97
N VAL A 191 -12.22 -0.20 -3.75
CA VAL A 191 -12.18 1.26 -3.89
C VAL A 191 -11.84 1.89 -2.54
N LEU A 192 -10.83 2.76 -2.53
CA LEU A 192 -10.51 3.61 -1.40
C LEU A 192 -11.06 5.04 -1.65
N PRO A 193 -12.21 5.42 -1.06
CA PRO A 193 -12.81 6.73 -1.26
C PRO A 193 -12.17 7.76 -0.34
N LEU A 194 -11.25 8.55 -0.89
CA LEU A 194 -10.53 9.57 -0.14
C LEU A 194 -11.19 10.93 -0.28
N HIS A 195 -11.35 11.65 0.83
CA HIS A 195 -11.87 13.02 0.88
C HIS A 195 -10.81 13.99 1.41
N GLN A 196 -10.87 15.23 0.93
CA GLN A 196 -9.94 16.31 1.28
C GLN A 196 -8.48 15.85 1.16
N VAL A 197 -8.17 15.22 0.02
CA VAL A 197 -6.87 14.65 -0.28
C VAL A 197 -5.86 15.77 -0.38
N ARG A 198 -4.76 15.63 0.35
CA ARG A 198 -3.62 16.55 0.30
C ARG A 198 -2.34 15.78 0.13
N LEU A 199 -1.64 16.06 -0.95
CA LEU A 199 -0.28 15.63 -1.22
C LEU A 199 0.64 16.80 -0.89
N SER A 200 1.59 16.60 0.02
CA SER A 200 2.37 17.70 0.60
C SER A 200 3.78 17.28 0.96
N ASP A 201 4.62 18.28 1.27
CA ASP A 201 6.04 18.09 1.62
C ASP A 201 6.81 17.23 0.60
N ALA A 202 6.37 17.28 -0.66
CA ALA A 202 6.89 16.42 -1.71
C ALA A 202 7.96 17.15 -2.52
N THR A 203 9.07 16.45 -2.81
CA THR A 203 10.14 16.97 -3.67
C THR A 203 10.39 16.01 -4.82
N VAL A 204 10.22 16.49 -6.05
CA VAL A 204 10.62 15.80 -7.27
C VAL A 204 12.11 16.02 -7.52
N SER A 205 12.83 14.97 -7.86
CA SER A 205 14.26 15.01 -8.20
C SER A 205 14.54 15.86 -9.46
N ALA A 206 15.77 16.33 -9.63
CA ALA A 206 16.16 17.20 -10.74
C ALA A 206 16.03 16.56 -12.14
N ASP A 207 15.99 15.22 -12.21
CA ASP A 207 15.74 14.45 -13.43
C ASP A 207 14.26 14.07 -13.60
N ASN A 208 13.37 14.57 -12.75
CA ASN A 208 11.92 14.31 -12.76
C ASN A 208 11.55 12.82 -12.58
N ASN A 209 12.45 12.00 -12.05
CA ASN A 209 12.26 10.55 -11.96
C ASN A 209 11.88 10.06 -10.57
N CYS A 210 12.05 10.85 -9.51
CA CYS A 210 11.86 10.38 -8.14
C CYS A 210 11.12 11.38 -7.27
N ILE A 211 10.25 10.85 -6.40
CA ILE A 211 9.91 11.46 -5.12
C ILE A 211 10.44 10.52 -4.04
N GLY A 212 11.32 11.01 -3.18
CA GLY A 212 12.10 10.15 -2.28
C GLY A 212 13.29 9.52 -3.00
N ARG A 213 13.75 8.35 -2.51
CA ARG A 213 14.89 7.63 -3.10
C ARG A 213 14.88 6.16 -2.71
N ARG A 214 15.58 5.32 -3.46
CA ARG A 214 15.84 3.92 -3.08
C ARG A 214 16.78 3.88 -1.86
N ASN A 215 16.53 2.97 -0.94
CA ASN A 215 17.42 2.72 0.19
C ASN A 215 18.55 1.75 -0.15
N VAL A 216 19.61 1.81 0.67
CA VAL A 216 20.59 0.73 0.73
C VAL A 216 19.98 -0.41 1.55
N LEU A 217 19.92 -1.59 0.95
CA LEU A 217 19.32 -2.78 1.58
C LEU A 217 20.37 -3.61 2.32
N ASP A 218 19.95 -4.36 3.33
CA ASP A 218 20.84 -5.20 4.12
C ASP A 218 21.14 -6.53 3.41
N ARG A 219 22.41 -6.90 3.38
CA ARG A 219 22.87 -8.20 2.88
C ARG A 219 22.43 -9.35 3.78
N THR A 220 22.26 -9.11 5.08
CA THR A 220 21.85 -10.17 6.02
C THR A 220 20.44 -10.68 5.72
N THR A 221 19.61 -9.85 5.09
CA THR A 221 18.26 -10.20 4.61
C THR A 221 18.23 -10.54 3.12
N LEU A 222 19.38 -10.89 2.52
CA LEU A 222 19.51 -11.16 1.09
C LEU A 222 19.04 -9.98 0.21
N CYS A 223 19.24 -8.76 0.70
CA CYS A 223 18.77 -7.52 0.08
C CYS A 223 17.24 -7.45 -0.05
N ALA A 224 16.48 -8.21 0.73
CA ALA A 224 15.03 -8.06 0.79
C ALA A 224 14.68 -6.83 1.65
N PRO A 225 13.73 -5.99 1.22
CA PRO A 225 13.18 -4.95 2.08
C PRO A 225 12.52 -5.55 3.32
N ASP A 226 12.67 -4.86 4.45
CA ASP A 226 12.00 -5.18 5.71
C ASP A 226 11.54 -3.90 6.43
N GLU A 227 10.99 -4.03 7.65
CA GLU A 227 10.49 -2.89 8.43
C GLU A 227 11.61 -1.91 8.83
N GLU A 228 12.81 -2.41 9.10
CA GLU A 228 13.98 -1.59 9.48
C GLU A 228 14.70 -1.02 8.24
N HIS A 229 14.62 -1.71 7.11
CA HIS A 229 15.25 -1.39 5.83
C HIS A 229 14.22 -1.40 4.69
N PRO A 230 13.28 -0.43 4.65
CA PRO A 230 12.28 -0.38 3.59
C PRO A 230 12.95 -0.14 2.23
N ALA A 231 12.27 -0.51 1.14
CA ALA A 231 12.82 -0.38 -0.22
C ALA A 231 13.14 1.07 -0.59
N PHE A 232 12.34 2.01 -0.07
CA PHE A 232 12.46 3.43 -0.36
C PHE A 232 12.45 4.28 0.91
N THR A 233 13.18 5.40 0.88
CA THR A 233 12.92 6.53 1.76
C THR A 233 11.80 7.36 1.13
N ASN A 234 10.72 7.58 1.88
CA ASN A 234 9.61 8.44 1.45
C ASN A 234 10.07 9.89 1.25
N GLY A 235 9.47 10.57 0.29
CA GLY A 235 9.79 11.96 -0.06
C GLY A 235 8.59 12.88 -0.18
N GLY A 236 7.40 12.43 0.21
CA GLY A 236 6.17 13.22 0.29
C GLY A 236 5.18 12.64 1.31
N LYS A 237 4.12 13.39 1.60
CA LYS A 237 3.08 13.04 2.57
C LYS A 237 1.70 13.10 1.95
N LEU A 238 0.85 12.15 2.32
CA LEU A 238 -0.56 12.08 2.02
C LEU A 238 -1.36 12.29 3.31
N SER A 239 -2.35 13.17 3.27
CA SER A 239 -3.42 13.23 4.28
C SER A 239 -4.78 13.29 3.60
N ALA A 240 -5.76 12.57 4.13
CA ALA A 240 -7.14 12.55 3.69
C ALA A 240 -8.03 12.07 4.85
N PHE A 241 -9.33 11.93 4.61
CA PHE A 241 -10.18 11.10 5.47
C PHE A 241 -11.08 10.19 4.63
N VAL A 242 -11.61 9.15 5.26
CA VAL A 242 -12.61 8.24 4.69
C VAL A 242 -13.83 8.22 5.61
N THR A 243 -15.04 8.31 5.06
CA THR A 243 -16.26 8.27 5.90
C THR A 243 -16.62 6.83 6.25
N LEU A 244 -17.18 6.63 7.44
CA LEU A 244 -17.63 5.30 7.88
C LEU A 244 -18.70 4.71 6.97
N GLU A 245 -19.62 5.55 6.47
CA GLU A 245 -20.71 5.11 5.60
C GLU A 245 -20.23 4.62 4.22
N GLU A 246 -19.18 5.22 3.67
CA GLU A 246 -18.61 4.76 2.39
C GLU A 246 -17.78 3.50 2.57
N VAL A 247 -16.92 3.46 3.59
CA VAL A 247 -16.07 2.29 3.83
C VAL A 247 -16.85 1.07 4.32
N ASP A 248 -18.07 1.23 4.81
CA ASP A 248 -19.00 0.12 5.10
C ASP A 248 -19.50 -0.56 3.82
N LYS A 249 -19.51 0.15 2.68
CA LYS A 249 -19.90 -0.38 1.37
C LYS A 249 -18.73 -1.01 0.60
N VAL A 250 -17.50 -0.75 1.03
CA VAL A 250 -16.28 -1.33 0.44
C VAL A 250 -16.05 -2.72 1.04
N ILE A 251 -16.37 -3.77 0.30
CA ILE A 251 -16.20 -5.15 0.76
C ILE A 251 -14.81 -5.67 0.35
N LEU A 252 -14.09 -6.25 1.30
CA LEU A 252 -12.81 -6.91 1.10
C LEU A 252 -13.07 -8.41 0.83
N PRO A 253 -12.93 -8.91 -0.41
CA PRO A 253 -13.35 -10.25 -0.76
C PRO A 253 -12.59 -11.35 -0.01
N SER A 254 -11.32 -11.10 0.32
CA SER A 254 -10.43 -12.07 0.99
C SER A 254 -10.83 -12.40 2.43
N VAL A 255 -11.60 -11.52 3.08
CA VAL A 255 -12.02 -11.67 4.48
C VAL A 255 -13.53 -11.56 4.67
N GLU A 256 -14.28 -11.40 3.57
CA GLU A 256 -15.74 -11.22 3.53
C GLU A 256 -16.26 -10.15 4.52
N GLN A 257 -15.50 -9.06 4.68
CA GLN A 257 -15.78 -7.96 5.60
C GLN A 257 -15.76 -6.63 4.86
N SER A 258 -16.61 -5.70 5.31
CA SER A 258 -16.48 -4.29 4.93
C SER A 258 -15.17 -3.70 5.47
N LEU A 259 -14.64 -2.69 4.80
CA LEU A 259 -13.50 -1.91 5.27
C LEU A 259 -13.86 -1.22 6.61
N CYS A 260 -15.12 -0.84 6.84
CA CYS A 260 -15.57 -0.33 8.15
C CYS A 260 -15.32 -1.33 9.29
N VAL A 261 -15.67 -2.61 9.10
CA VAL A 261 -15.43 -3.65 10.11
C VAL A 261 -13.93 -3.87 10.32
N VAL A 262 -13.14 -3.86 9.26
CA VAL A 262 -11.67 -4.00 9.37
C VAL A 262 -11.06 -2.81 10.13
N LEU A 263 -11.50 -1.58 9.83
CA LEU A 263 -11.08 -0.37 10.52
C LEU A 263 -11.43 -0.36 12.01
N SER A 264 -12.47 -1.09 12.42
CA SER A 264 -12.83 -1.19 13.84
C SER A 264 -11.78 -1.93 14.68
N GLY A 265 -10.99 -2.82 14.06
CA GLY A 265 -10.10 -3.75 14.76
C GLY A 265 -10.81 -4.73 15.71
N ASN A 266 -12.15 -4.70 15.81
CA ASN A 266 -12.93 -5.52 16.71
C ASN A 266 -14.24 -5.99 16.05
N ILE A 267 -14.11 -7.07 15.28
CA ILE A 267 -15.21 -7.69 14.51
C ILE A 267 -16.38 -8.09 15.41
N GLY A 268 -16.13 -8.57 16.64
CA GLY A 268 -17.20 -9.03 17.54
C GLY A 268 -18.05 -7.88 18.10
N GLU A 269 -17.41 -6.74 18.36
CA GLU A 269 -18.07 -5.55 18.87
C GLU A 269 -18.79 -4.78 17.76
N TYR A 270 -18.14 -4.57 16.61
CA TYR A 270 -18.63 -3.66 15.57
C TYR A 270 -19.14 -4.34 14.31
N GLY A 271 -18.95 -5.65 14.09
CA GLY A 271 -19.48 -6.36 12.92
C GLY A 271 -20.86 -6.98 13.15
N THR A 272 -21.74 -6.93 12.16
CA THR A 272 -23.08 -7.57 12.22
C THR A 272 -23.02 -9.08 12.47
N GLY A 273 -21.92 -9.73 12.07
CA GLY A 273 -21.77 -11.18 12.09
C GLY A 273 -22.47 -11.88 10.91
N GLU A 274 -22.98 -11.09 9.96
CA GLU A 274 -23.54 -11.58 8.70
C GLU A 274 -22.45 -11.73 7.62
N MET A 275 -22.81 -12.24 6.44
CA MET A 275 -21.92 -12.37 5.28
C MET A 275 -22.52 -11.61 4.08
N PRO A 276 -21.84 -10.56 3.55
CA PRO A 276 -20.60 -9.98 4.08
C PRO A 276 -20.82 -9.28 5.43
N ASN A 277 -19.78 -9.26 6.26
CA ASN A 277 -19.86 -8.66 7.59
C ASN A 277 -19.66 -7.15 7.50
N THR A 278 -20.74 -6.41 7.76
CA THR A 278 -20.78 -4.93 7.74
C THR A 278 -20.79 -4.37 9.15
N CYS A 279 -20.60 -3.07 9.28
CA CYS A 279 -20.65 -2.39 10.57
C CYS A 279 -22.06 -2.43 11.16
N LYS A 280 -22.14 -2.71 12.47
CA LYS A 280 -23.39 -2.65 13.24
C LYS A 280 -23.95 -1.24 13.17
N ARG A 281 -25.28 -1.17 13.05
CA ARG A 281 -26.04 0.07 13.08
C ARG A 281 -26.90 0.15 14.35
N ASP A 282 -27.12 1.36 14.83
CA ASP A 282 -28.01 1.63 15.97
C ASP A 282 -29.49 1.64 15.55
N GLU A 283 -30.39 1.97 16.48
CA GLU A 283 -31.84 2.04 16.22
C GLU A 283 -32.23 3.12 15.20
N ASN A 284 -31.36 4.10 14.95
CA ASN A 284 -31.55 5.17 13.96
C ASN A 284 -30.91 4.85 12.59
N GLY A 285 -30.30 3.67 12.45
CA GLY A 285 -29.59 3.26 11.23
C GLY A 285 -28.20 3.86 11.08
N GLN A 286 -27.65 4.51 12.12
CA GLN A 286 -26.29 5.07 12.11
C GLN A 286 -25.28 4.00 12.48
N ILE A 287 -24.09 4.02 11.87
CA ILE A 287 -22.99 3.14 12.26
C ILE A 287 -22.60 3.40 13.74
N VAL A 288 -22.52 2.31 14.51
CA VAL A 288 -22.18 2.35 15.94
C VAL A 288 -20.72 2.69 16.16
N LEU A 289 -19.83 2.21 15.28
CA LEU A 289 -18.40 2.53 15.30
C LEU A 289 -18.20 4.06 15.25
N LYS A 290 -17.27 4.56 16.05
CA LYS A 290 -16.86 5.96 16.04
C LYS A 290 -15.42 6.04 15.54
N GLY A 291 -15.20 6.86 14.52
CA GLY A 291 -13.87 7.13 13.97
C GLY A 291 -13.11 8.18 14.79
N ASP A 292 -11.94 8.58 14.28
CA ASP A 292 -11.08 9.60 14.90
C ASP A 292 -11.16 10.97 14.20
N TRP A 293 -12.07 11.12 13.23
CA TRP A 293 -12.28 12.33 12.45
C TRP A 293 -13.75 12.72 12.33
N CYS A 294 -14.00 14.00 12.09
CA CYS A 294 -15.31 14.56 11.78
C CYS A 294 -15.35 15.05 10.34
N SER A 295 -16.11 14.37 9.49
CA SER A 295 -16.20 14.69 8.05
C SER A 295 -16.72 16.11 7.80
N ALA A 296 -17.72 16.55 8.58
CA ALA A 296 -18.39 17.83 8.40
C ALA A 296 -17.51 19.06 8.70
N THR A 297 -16.50 18.90 9.55
CA THR A 297 -15.59 20.00 9.95
C THR A 297 -14.16 19.82 9.45
N ASN A 298 -13.87 18.67 8.83
CA ASN A 298 -12.53 18.25 8.45
C ASN A 298 -11.51 18.44 9.60
N ALA A 299 -11.85 17.91 10.78
CA ALA A 299 -11.07 18.07 12.00
C ALA A 299 -11.12 16.78 12.85
N PRO A 300 -10.25 16.63 13.86
CA PRO A 300 -10.31 15.51 14.79
C PRO A 300 -11.71 15.32 15.40
N ALA A 301 -12.09 14.07 15.64
CA ALA A 301 -13.39 13.73 16.18
C ALA A 301 -13.70 14.44 17.51
N THR A 302 -14.99 14.69 17.71
CA THR A 302 -15.58 15.23 18.94
C THR A 302 -16.70 14.31 19.43
N GLU A 303 -17.25 14.55 20.61
CA GLU A 303 -18.40 13.78 21.12
C GLU A 303 -19.60 13.81 20.15
N ASP A 304 -19.78 14.92 19.44
CA ASP A 304 -20.92 15.13 18.53
C ASP A 304 -20.64 14.64 17.10
N CYS A 305 -19.38 14.37 16.74
CA CYS A 305 -19.00 14.04 15.37
C CYS A 305 -17.73 13.19 15.32
N ALA A 306 -17.90 11.92 14.93
CA ALA A 306 -16.87 10.90 14.83
C ALA A 306 -17.24 9.90 13.73
N ASP A 307 -17.56 10.42 12.56
CA ASP A 307 -18.16 9.70 11.42
C ASP A 307 -17.15 9.34 10.32
N ALA A 308 -15.87 9.60 10.54
CA ALA A 308 -14.79 9.35 9.59
C ALA A 308 -13.50 8.92 10.29
N TYR A 309 -12.61 8.30 9.52
CA TYR A 309 -11.22 8.06 9.93
C TYR A 309 -10.26 8.98 9.18
N ALA A 310 -9.32 9.56 9.90
CA ALA A 310 -8.19 10.25 9.31
C ALA A 310 -7.25 9.23 8.67
N LEU A 311 -6.87 9.47 7.42
CA LEU A 311 -5.88 8.71 6.70
C LEU A 311 -4.62 9.57 6.56
N ALA A 312 -3.49 9.05 7.01
CA ALA A 312 -2.20 9.68 6.82
C ALA A 312 -1.21 8.64 6.32
N ALA A 313 -0.34 9.04 5.40
CA ALA A 313 0.72 8.19 4.89
C ALA A 313 1.90 9.03 4.41
N ASP A 314 3.07 8.41 4.37
CA ASP A 314 4.24 8.93 3.66
C ASP A 314 4.44 8.13 2.37
N TYR A 315 4.94 8.74 1.30
CA TYR A 315 5.09 8.05 0.02
C TYR A 315 6.42 8.33 -0.68
N ALA A 316 6.81 7.38 -1.53
CA ALA A 316 7.85 7.52 -2.55
C ALA A 316 7.24 7.23 -3.93
N ALA A 317 7.81 7.80 -4.98
CA ALA A 317 7.37 7.57 -6.36
C ALA A 317 8.55 7.46 -7.32
N SER A 318 8.36 6.69 -8.39
CA SER A 318 9.37 6.43 -9.43
C SER A 318 8.84 6.78 -10.82
N GLY A 319 9.75 7.20 -11.71
CA GLY A 319 9.47 7.56 -13.10
C GLY A 319 8.90 6.41 -13.90
N VAL A 320 7.76 6.65 -14.55
CA VAL A 320 7.05 5.72 -15.43
C VAL A 320 6.49 6.47 -16.64
N GLU A 321 6.20 5.75 -17.71
CA GLU A 321 5.44 6.30 -18.83
C GLU A 321 3.94 6.31 -18.48
N ILE A 322 3.25 7.42 -18.78
CA ILE A 322 1.79 7.53 -18.65
C ILE A 322 1.19 7.79 -20.03
N THR A 323 0.33 6.90 -20.50
CA THR A 323 -0.22 6.90 -21.86
C THR A 323 -1.60 7.58 -21.96
N GLY A 324 -2.14 8.07 -20.84
CA GLY A 324 -3.41 8.78 -20.76
C GLY A 324 -4.49 8.01 -20.01
N LEU A 325 -5.71 8.01 -20.53
CA LEU A 325 -6.82 7.22 -19.99
C LEU A 325 -6.79 5.81 -20.57
N CYS A 326 -7.15 4.80 -19.78
CA CYS A 326 -7.28 3.44 -20.30
C CYS A 326 -8.43 3.37 -21.32
N ALA A 327 -8.24 2.55 -22.36
CA ALA A 327 -9.33 2.21 -23.25
C ALA A 327 -10.38 1.40 -22.48
N GLN A 328 -11.65 1.81 -22.58
CA GLN A 328 -12.80 1.08 -22.05
C GLN A 328 -13.23 -0.04 -22.99
#